data_AF-A0A7J7ITH7-F1
#
_entry.id   AF-A0A7J7ITH7-F1
#
_cell.length_a   1.000
_cell.length_b   1.000
_cell.length_c   1.000
_cell.angle_alpha   90.00
_cell.angle_beta   90.00
_cell.angle_gamma   90.00
#
_symmetry.space_group_name_H-M   'P 1'
#
loop_
_entity.id
_entity.type
_entity.pdbx_description
1 polymer ?
#
loop_
_entity_poly.entity_id
_entity_poly.type
_entity_poly.pdbx_seq_one_letter_code
_entity_poly.pdbx_strand_id
1 'polypeptide(L)'
;MDIPIFTEDFLEHNKNREKELRELRKLNYQYEEQNAILSTHVDELKKIVSSLEEEANLQRSNNIALVQHLESLRDTLASNFAKIPLPGTDELPTVANIDTYMTKLHQLILDAPQVNEDLIVAVREVVNKLNLEAYVG
;
A
#
# COMPACT_ATOMS: atom_id res chain seq x y z
N MET A 1 -50.48 24.00 -39.06
CA MET A 1 -51.22 25.22 -39.43
C MET A 1 -50.36 25.96 -40.43
N ASP A 2 -50.89 26.26 -41.60
CA ASP A 2 -50.18 27.01 -42.64
C ASP A 2 -50.40 28.50 -42.35
N ILE A 3 -49.36 29.21 -41.88
CA ILE A 3 -49.47 30.63 -41.51
C ILE A 3 -49.15 31.46 -42.76
N PRO A 4 -50.09 32.27 -43.28
CA PRO A 4 -49.86 33.05 -44.49
C PRO A 4 -48.69 34.03 -44.33
N ILE A 5 -47.80 34.08 -45.33
CA ILE A 5 -46.62 34.94 -45.32
C ILE A 5 -47.00 36.43 -45.19
N PHE A 6 -46.17 37.19 -44.46
CA PHE A 6 -46.32 38.63 -44.21
C PHE A 6 -47.59 39.07 -43.45
N THR A 7 -48.20 38.16 -42.69
CA THR A 7 -49.22 38.50 -41.69
C THR A 7 -48.58 38.81 -40.33
N GLU A 8 -49.29 39.52 -39.44
CA GLU A 8 -48.80 39.78 -38.07
C GLU A 8 -48.51 38.47 -37.33
N ASP A 9 -49.39 37.48 -37.46
CA ASP A 9 -49.22 36.13 -36.90
C ASP A 9 -47.96 35.43 -37.44
N PHE A 10 -47.63 35.63 -38.71
CA PHE A 10 -46.39 35.10 -39.31
C PHE A 10 -45.13 35.75 -38.70
N LEU A 11 -45.15 37.08 -38.54
CA LEU A 11 -44.03 37.83 -37.95
C LEU A 11 -43.83 37.46 -36.48
N GLU A 12 -44.92 37.34 -35.71
CA GLU A 12 -44.87 36.94 -34.30
C GLU A 12 -44.38 35.50 -34.13
N HIS A 13 -44.89 34.57 -34.95
CA HIS A 13 -44.42 33.18 -34.95
C HIS A 13 -42.93 33.08 -35.29
N ASN A 14 -42.46 33.83 -36.30
CA ASN A 14 -41.05 33.86 -36.67
C ASN A 14 -40.18 34.42 -35.54
N LYS A 15 -40.60 35.52 -34.91
CA LYS A 15 -39.91 36.13 -33.76
C LYS A 15 -39.82 35.17 -32.57
N ASN A 16 -40.89 34.43 -32.28
CA ASN A 16 -40.89 33.43 -31.20
C ASN A 16 -39.93 32.28 -31.52
N ARG A 17 -39.92 31.79 -32.76
CA ARG A 17 -38.99 30.74 -33.22
C ARG A 17 -37.53 31.20 -33.18
N GLU A 18 -37.24 32.45 -33.54
CA GLU A 18 -35.90 33.02 -33.40
C GLU A 18 -35.46 33.16 -31.93
N LYS A 19 -36.39 33.45 -31.02
CA LYS A 19 -36.11 33.50 -29.59
C LYS A 19 -35.80 32.10 -29.04
N GLU A 20 -36.62 31.12 -29.36
CA GLU A 20 -36.39 29.71 -29.00
C GLU A 20 -35.05 29.21 -29.54
N LEU A 21 -34.72 29.51 -30.80
CA LEU A 21 -33.44 29.13 -31.40
C LEU A 21 -32.24 29.76 -30.67
N ARG A 22 -32.36 31.02 -30.23
CA ARG A 22 -31.33 31.69 -29.43
C ARG A 22 -31.17 31.04 -28.06
N GLU A 23 -32.27 30.72 -27.39
CA GLU A 23 -32.25 30.03 -26.08
C GLU A 23 -31.63 28.64 -26.20
N LEU A 24 -32.00 27.86 -27.22
CA LEU A 24 -31.42 26.55 -27.50
C LEU A 24 -29.91 26.63 -27.76
N ARG A 25 -29.44 27.61 -28.53
CA ARG A 25 -28.01 27.82 -28.77
C ARG A 25 -27.26 28.16 -27.48
N LYS A 26 -27.83 29.01 -26.62
CA LYS A 26 -27.25 29.35 -25.32
C LYS A 26 -27.13 28.10 -24.44
N LEU A 27 -28.19 27.30 -24.37
CA LEU A 27 -28.20 26.08 -23.56
C LEU A 27 -27.22 25.04 -24.11
N ASN A 28 -27.14 24.88 -25.43
CA ASN A 28 -26.19 23.99 -26.06
C ASN A 28 -24.73 24.37 -25.72
N TYR A 29 -24.40 25.67 -25.82
CA TYR A 29 -23.08 26.17 -25.42
C TYR A 29 -22.76 25.86 -23.94
N GLN A 30 -23.72 26.03 -23.03
CA GLN A 30 -23.55 25.69 -21.61
C GLN A 30 -23.30 24.18 -21.41
N TYR A 31 -23.96 23.32 -22.19
CA TYR A 31 -23.72 21.88 -22.14
C TYR A 31 -22.36 21.50 -22.70
N GLU A 32 -21.91 22.13 -23.78
CA GLU A 32 -20.56 21.93 -24.33
C GLU A 32 -19.49 22.31 -23.30
N GLU A 33 -19.67 23.44 -22.60
CA GLU A 33 -18.77 23.87 -21.53
C GLU A 33 -18.73 22.87 -20.37
N GLN A 34 -19.90 22.40 -19.90
CA GLN A 34 -19.96 21.39 -18.84
C GLN A 34 -19.33 20.06 -19.27
N ASN A 35 -19.56 19.63 -20.51
CA ASN A 35 -18.96 18.41 -21.03
C ASN A 35 -17.44 18.50 -21.12
N ALA A 36 -16.89 19.66 -21.49
CA ALA A 36 -15.45 19.89 -21.52
C ALA A 36 -14.81 19.80 -20.13
N ILE A 37 -15.47 20.40 -19.12
CA ILE A 37 -15.04 20.32 -17.72
C ILE A 37 -15.09 18.87 -17.24
N LEU A 38 -16.19 18.17 -17.49
CA LEU A 38 -16.36 16.78 -17.06
C LEU A 38 -15.32 15.85 -17.72
N SER A 39 -15.05 16.03 -19.02
CA SER A 39 -14.03 15.27 -19.72
C SER A 39 -12.65 15.45 -19.08
N THR A 40 -12.31 16.69 -18.72
CA THR A 40 -11.05 16.99 -18.05
C THR A 40 -10.95 16.28 -16.70
N HIS A 41 -12.02 16.33 -15.91
CA HIS A 41 -12.05 15.66 -14.61
C HIS A 41 -11.95 14.14 -14.72
N VAL A 42 -12.60 13.54 -15.73
CA VAL A 42 -12.48 12.11 -16.02
C VAL A 42 -11.03 11.73 -16.35
N ASP A 43 -10.34 12.55 -17.13
CA ASP A 43 -8.94 12.29 -17.49
C ASP A 43 -7.99 12.47 -16.30
N GLU A 44 -8.26 13.43 -15.42
CA GLU A 44 -7.54 13.58 -14.15
C GLU A 44 -7.74 12.36 -13.23
N LEU A 45 -9.00 11.92 -13.05
CA LEU A 45 -9.32 10.75 -12.23
C LEU A 45 -8.63 9.49 -12.76
N LYS A 46 -8.59 9.28 -14.08
CA LYS A 46 -7.86 8.16 -14.69
C LYS A 46 -6.37 8.19 -14.36
N LYS A 47 -5.73 9.37 -14.38
CA LYS A 47 -4.33 9.52 -13.99
C LYS A 47 -4.10 9.20 -12.51
N ILE A 48 -4.98 9.68 -11.65
CA ILE A 48 -4.92 9.41 -10.20
C ILE A 48 -5.07 7.90 -9.95
N VAL A 49 -6.03 7.24 -10.60
CA VAL A 49 -6.22 5.78 -10.48
C VAL A 49 -4.97 5.03 -10.92
N SER A 50 -4.40 5.37 -12.09
CA SER A 50 -3.16 4.74 -12.57
C SER A 50 -2.01 4.90 -11.57
N SER A 51 -1.85 6.09 -11.02
CA SER A 51 -0.80 6.35 -10.02
C SER A 51 -1.03 5.56 -8.73
N LEU A 52 -2.28 5.42 -8.27
CA LEU A 52 -2.62 4.64 -7.08
C LEU A 52 -2.39 3.14 -7.30
N GLU A 53 -2.68 2.64 -8.51
CA GLU A 53 -2.40 1.25 -8.87
C GLU A 53 -0.89 0.95 -8.90
N GLU A 54 -0.08 1.87 -9.44
CA GLU A 54 1.38 1.78 -9.40
C GLU A 54 1.91 1.77 -7.96
N GLU A 55 1.44 2.69 -7.11
CA GLU A 55 1.83 2.74 -5.70
C GLU A 55 1.43 1.47 -4.96
N ALA A 56 0.21 0.97 -5.17
CA ALA A 56 -0.25 -0.28 -4.56
C ALA A 56 0.62 -1.49 -4.95
N ASN A 57 1.04 -1.55 -6.22
CA ASN A 57 1.93 -2.61 -6.70
C ASN A 57 3.33 -2.52 -6.10
N LEU A 58 3.87 -1.30 -5.95
CA LEU A 58 5.14 -1.08 -5.26
C LEU A 58 5.06 -1.50 -3.78
N GLN A 59 3.99 -1.10 -3.08
CA GLN A 59 3.78 -1.49 -1.68
C GLN A 59 3.64 -3.01 -1.51
N ARG A 60 2.92 -3.69 -2.42
CA ARG A 60 2.83 -5.15 -2.43
C ARG A 60 4.21 -5.79 -2.60
N SER A 61 5.01 -5.29 -3.54
CA SER A 61 6.35 -5.82 -3.81
C SER A 61 7.29 -5.64 -2.60
N ASN A 62 7.24 -4.47 -1.97
CA ASN A 62 7.99 -4.20 -0.72
C ASN A 62 7.55 -5.12 0.41
N ASN A 63 6.24 -5.36 0.57
CA ASN A 63 5.73 -6.24 1.60
C ASN A 63 6.23 -7.68 1.42
N ILE A 64 6.23 -8.20 0.19
CA ILE A 64 6.78 -9.52 -0.14
C ILE A 64 8.27 -9.59 0.23
N ALA A 65 9.06 -8.59 -0.15
CA ALA A 65 10.49 -8.54 0.18
C ALA A 65 10.74 -8.52 1.70
N LEU A 66 9.93 -7.77 2.45
CA LEU A 66 10.01 -7.74 3.92
C LEU A 66 9.66 -9.09 4.55
N VAL A 67 8.62 -9.76 4.05
CA VAL A 67 8.24 -11.12 4.51
C VAL A 67 9.39 -12.10 4.25
N GLN A 68 9.97 -12.09 3.06
CA GLN A 68 11.11 -12.95 2.72
C GLN A 68 12.33 -12.66 3.60
N HIS A 69 12.61 -11.40 3.87
CA HIS A 69 13.70 -11.02 4.77
C HIS A 69 13.44 -11.50 6.20
N LEU A 70 12.21 -11.38 6.70
CA LEU A 70 11.83 -11.89 8.02
C LEU A 70 11.93 -13.41 8.10
N GLU A 71 11.50 -14.14 7.07
CA GLU A 71 11.65 -15.60 6.99
C GLU A 71 13.13 -16.01 7.00
N SER A 72 13.96 -15.37 6.18
CA SER A 72 15.41 -15.59 6.16
C SER A 72 16.07 -15.32 7.52
N LEU A 73 15.66 -14.24 8.20
CA LEU A 73 16.14 -13.93 9.54
C LEU A 73 15.74 -15.01 10.55
N ARG A 74 14.48 -15.47 10.51
CA ARG A 74 13.99 -16.55 11.37
C ARG A 74 14.76 -17.86 11.14
N ASP A 75 15.00 -18.23 9.89
CA ASP A 75 15.79 -19.42 9.54
C ASP A 75 17.23 -19.30 10.04
N THR A 76 17.85 -18.13 9.83
CA THR A 76 19.21 -17.84 10.27
C THR A 76 19.34 -17.95 11.79
N LEU A 77 18.39 -17.38 12.54
CA LEU A 77 18.36 -17.46 13.99
C LEU A 77 18.09 -18.89 14.47
N ALA A 78 17.08 -19.58 13.93
CA ALA A 78 16.75 -20.95 14.32
C ALA A 78 17.93 -21.90 14.10
N SER A 79 18.64 -21.77 12.97
CA SER A 79 19.83 -22.57 12.66
C SER A 79 21.00 -22.30 13.59
N ASN A 80 21.33 -21.01 13.82
CA ASN A 80 22.51 -20.66 14.62
C ASN A 80 22.31 -20.92 16.12
N PHE A 81 21.06 -20.85 16.63
CA PHE A 81 20.74 -21.17 18.02
C PHE A 81 20.29 -22.63 18.24
N ALA A 82 20.25 -23.48 17.22
CA ALA A 82 19.69 -24.85 17.26
C ALA A 82 20.22 -25.78 18.37
N LYS A 83 21.37 -25.45 18.95
CA LYS A 83 22.05 -26.25 20.00
C LYS A 83 22.02 -25.58 21.38
N ILE A 84 21.30 -24.47 21.53
CA ILE A 84 21.24 -23.70 22.77
C ILE A 84 19.85 -23.91 23.41
N PRO A 85 19.70 -24.84 24.36
CA PRO A 85 18.45 -25.02 25.08
C PRO A 85 18.21 -23.88 26.06
N LEU A 86 16.95 -23.47 26.24
CA LEU A 86 16.59 -22.52 27.30
C LEU A 86 16.66 -23.19 28.69
N PRO A 87 17.35 -22.57 29.66
CA PRO A 87 17.37 -23.04 31.03
C PRO A 87 15.97 -23.20 31.62
N GLY A 88 15.74 -24.34 32.29
CA GLY A 88 14.49 -24.65 32.99
C GLY A 88 13.39 -25.25 32.12
N THR A 89 13.44 -25.12 30.79
CA THR A 89 12.48 -25.74 29.87
C THR A 89 13.09 -26.72 28.88
N ASP A 90 14.42 -26.70 28.70
CA ASP A 90 15.15 -27.43 27.66
C ASP A 90 14.57 -27.20 26.24
N GLU A 91 13.89 -26.07 26.05
CA GLU A 91 13.27 -25.72 24.77
C GLU A 91 14.36 -25.33 23.77
N LEU A 92 14.33 -25.94 22.59
CA LEU A 92 15.22 -25.62 21.46
C LEU A 92 14.50 -24.72 20.44
N PRO A 93 15.24 -23.84 19.75
CA PRO A 93 14.66 -23.01 18.71
C PRO A 93 14.38 -23.82 17.44
N THR A 94 13.27 -23.49 16.82
CA THR A 94 12.78 -23.98 15.53
C THR A 94 12.19 -22.78 14.79
N VAL A 95 12.05 -22.88 13.46
CA VAL A 95 11.44 -21.80 12.66
C VAL A 95 10.03 -21.42 13.17
N ALA A 96 9.29 -22.39 13.72
CA ALA A 96 7.93 -22.18 14.22
C ALA A 96 7.85 -21.47 15.58
N ASN A 97 8.86 -21.61 16.45
CA ASN A 97 8.85 -21.02 17.81
C ASN A 97 9.91 -19.93 18.02
N ILE A 98 10.71 -19.58 16.99
CA ILE A 98 11.88 -18.72 17.15
C ILE A 98 11.57 -17.36 17.79
N ASP A 99 10.46 -16.72 17.44
CA ASP A 99 10.10 -15.41 18.02
C ASP A 99 9.84 -15.51 19.53
N THR A 100 9.15 -16.57 19.94
CA THR A 100 8.83 -16.82 21.36
C THR A 100 10.08 -17.26 22.11
N TYR A 101 10.91 -18.11 21.51
CA TYR A 101 12.20 -18.53 22.04
C TYR A 101 13.12 -17.31 22.28
N MET A 102 13.27 -16.42 21.31
CA MET A 102 14.13 -15.23 21.42
C MET A 102 13.62 -14.26 22.48
N THR A 103 12.30 -14.13 22.64
CA THR A 103 11.69 -13.33 23.70
C THR A 103 12.03 -13.89 25.09
N LYS A 104 11.89 -15.21 25.29
CA LYS A 104 12.24 -15.88 26.55
C LYS A 104 13.75 -15.81 26.82
N LEU A 105 14.57 -16.05 25.80
CA LEU A 105 16.02 -15.93 25.88
C LEU A 105 16.44 -14.55 26.37
N HIS A 106 15.87 -13.49 25.77
CA HIS A 106 16.13 -12.11 26.16
C HIS A 106 15.72 -11.84 27.62
N GLN A 107 14.55 -12.32 28.04
CA GLN A 107 14.11 -12.22 29.44
C GLN A 107 15.07 -12.92 30.41
N LEU A 108 15.48 -14.16 30.12
CA LEU A 108 16.42 -14.92 30.97
C LEU A 108 17.77 -14.21 31.12
N ILE A 109 18.26 -13.57 30.06
CA ILE A 109 19.50 -12.79 30.09
C ILE A 109 19.36 -11.54 30.98
N LEU A 110 18.19 -10.89 30.98
CA LEU A 110 17.96 -9.66 31.76
C LEU A 110 17.61 -9.93 33.23
N ASP A 111 16.78 -10.93 33.51
CA ASP A 111 16.19 -11.14 34.83
C ASP A 111 17.18 -11.77 35.82
N ALA A 112 18.05 -12.66 35.36
CA ALA A 112 19.01 -13.37 36.21
C ALA A 112 20.36 -13.60 35.51
N PRO A 113 21.10 -12.55 35.14
CA PRO A 113 22.33 -12.67 34.36
C PRO A 113 23.41 -13.49 35.07
N GLN A 114 23.57 -13.34 36.39
CA GLN A 114 24.52 -14.12 37.18
C GLN A 114 24.21 -15.63 37.26
N VAL A 115 22.96 -16.05 36.97
CA VAL A 115 22.58 -17.47 36.94
C VAL A 115 22.75 -18.05 35.52
N ASN A 116 22.67 -17.19 34.50
CA ASN A 116 22.68 -17.57 33.10
C ASN A 116 24.02 -17.22 32.40
N GLU A 117 25.14 -17.21 33.13
CA GLU A 117 26.45 -16.80 32.59
C GLU A 117 26.89 -17.66 31.39
N ASP A 118 26.79 -18.99 31.49
CA ASP A 118 27.15 -19.91 30.40
C ASP A 118 26.27 -19.69 29.16
N LEU A 119 24.98 -19.44 29.37
CA LEU A 119 24.04 -19.10 28.30
C LEU A 119 24.44 -17.77 27.63
N ILE A 120 24.79 -16.75 28.42
CA ILE A 120 25.22 -15.45 27.89
C ILE A 120 26.50 -15.59 27.05
N VAL A 121 27.46 -16.43 27.46
CA VAL A 121 28.66 -16.72 26.69
C VAL A 121 28.30 -17.38 25.35
N ALA A 122 27.48 -18.43 25.37
CA ALA A 122 27.04 -19.12 24.15
C ALA A 122 26.29 -18.17 23.19
N VAL A 123 25.41 -17.32 23.72
CA VAL A 123 24.68 -16.31 22.93
C VAL A 123 25.65 -15.31 22.29
N ARG A 124 26.65 -14.83 23.04
CA ARG A 124 27.68 -13.91 22.51
C ARG A 124 28.48 -14.54 21.38
N GLU A 125 28.86 -15.81 21.50
CA GLU A 125 29.57 -16.54 20.44
C GLU A 125 28.74 -16.62 19.17
N VAL A 126 27.45 -16.98 19.30
CA VAL A 126 26.53 -17.04 18.16
C VAL A 126 26.34 -15.67 17.51
N VAL A 127 26.13 -14.61 18.31
CA VAL A 127 25.95 -13.25 17.78
C VAL A 127 27.21 -12.75 17.07
N ASN A 128 28.40 -13.03 17.61
CA ASN A 128 29.66 -12.68 16.96
C ASN A 128 29.82 -13.39 15.61
N LYS A 129 29.43 -14.66 15.53
CA LYS A 129 29.43 -15.42 14.27
C LYS A 129 28.47 -14.83 13.25
N LEU A 130 27.24 -14.50 13.64
CA LEU A 130 26.25 -13.85 12.79
C LEU A 130 26.75 -12.50 12.25
N ASN A 131 27.38 -11.71 13.12
CA ASN A 131 27.95 -10.43 12.71
C ASN A 131 29.06 -10.62 11.66
N LEU A 132 29.92 -11.62 11.81
CA LEU A 132 30.94 -11.96 10.81
C LEU A 132 30.33 -12.40 9.48
N GLU A 133 29.27 -13.21 9.51
CA GLU A 133 28.55 -13.65 8.29
C GLU A 133 27.91 -12.45 7.56
N ALA A 134 27.43 -11.44 8.29
CA ALA A 134 26.87 -10.21 7.71
C ALA A 134 27.90 -9.29 7.04
N TYR A 135 29.21 -9.44 7.30
CA TYR A 135 30.27 -8.66 6.63
C TYR A 135 30.82 -9.32 5.36
N VAL A 136 30.50 -10.60 5.12
CA VAL A 136 31.05 -11.39 4.01
C VAL A 136 30.06 -11.53 2.84
N GLY A 137 28.78 -11.22 3.05
CA GLY A 137 27.74 -11.14 2.00
C GLY A 137 27.55 -9.72 1.49
#